data_AF-A0A4Q4KRX4-F1
#
_entry.id   AF-A0A4Q4KRX4-F1
#
_cell.length_a   1.000
_cell.length_b   1.000
_cell.length_c   1.000
_cell.angle_alpha   90.00
_cell.angle_beta   90.00
_cell.angle_gamma   90.00
#
_symmetry.space_group_name_H-M   'P 1'
#
loop_
_entity.id
_entity.type
_entity.pdbx_description
1 polymer ?
#
loop_
_entity_poly.entity_id
_entity_poly.type
_entity_poly.pdbx_seq_one_letter_code
_entity_poly.pdbx_strand_id
1 'polypeptide(L)'
;MKKLLLILGILNFSEFSFAQFHTPNALTITQSRGGEDYGGYNFQMYGEESTRLKESLLLTFSDFKEHRYIWKIKKIQIPGIDDPVTIRLHEGLHVKKETYQFQFLTFKNTKDKELKLSEMDEKENLGVLVYIQHGRKNALKTIEEAAIVKEYLLSLYEE
;
A
#
# COMPACT_ATOMS: atom_id res chain seq x y z
N MET A 1 -41.54 0.90 -50.34
CA MET A 1 -40.77 -0.27 -49.87
C MET A 1 -39.36 0.14 -49.49
N LYS A 2 -39.03 0.07 -48.19
CA LYS A 2 -37.74 -0.33 -47.57
C LYS A 2 -37.72 0.25 -46.15
N LYS A 3 -37.96 -0.62 -45.17
CA LYS A 3 -37.70 -0.37 -43.74
C LYS A 3 -36.18 -0.39 -43.56
N LEU A 4 -35.62 0.66 -42.97
CA LEU A 4 -34.23 0.66 -42.50
C LEU A 4 -34.28 0.53 -40.97
N LEU A 5 -34.04 -0.67 -40.46
CA LEU A 5 -33.78 -0.88 -39.03
C LEU A 5 -32.40 -0.32 -38.71
N LEU A 6 -32.34 0.70 -37.86
CA LEU A 6 -31.10 1.15 -37.24
C LEU A 6 -30.91 0.34 -35.94
N ILE A 7 -30.12 -0.73 -36.01
CA ILE A 7 -29.65 -1.44 -34.82
C ILE A 7 -28.43 -0.66 -34.32
N LEU A 8 -28.61 0.17 -33.29
CA LEU A 8 -27.48 0.76 -32.57
C LEU A 8 -26.88 -0.34 -31.70
N GLY A 9 -25.70 -0.83 -32.10
CA GLY A 9 -24.93 -1.80 -31.35
C GLY A 9 -24.50 -1.23 -29.99
N ILE A 10 -24.84 -1.95 -28.93
CA ILE A 10 -24.29 -1.74 -27.60
C ILE A 10 -22.79 -2.05 -27.69
N LEU A 11 -21.95 -1.01 -27.65
CA LEU A 11 -20.53 -1.15 -27.45
C LEU A 11 -20.31 -1.69 -26.02
N ASN A 12 -20.11 -3.00 -25.91
CA ASN A 12 -19.54 -3.59 -24.72
C ASN A 12 -18.11 -3.08 -24.59
N PHE A 13 -17.90 -2.05 -23.78
CA PHE A 13 -16.59 -1.76 -23.23
C PHE A 13 -16.22 -2.94 -22.33
N SER A 14 -15.42 -3.86 -22.85
CA SER A 14 -14.72 -4.83 -22.02
C SER A 14 -13.77 -4.05 -21.13
N GLU A 15 -14.08 -3.97 -19.84
CA GLU A 15 -13.17 -3.50 -18.81
C GLU A 15 -11.91 -4.39 -18.86
N PHE A 16 -10.87 -3.88 -19.51
CA PHE A 16 -9.53 -4.42 -19.33
C PHE A 16 -9.13 -4.09 -17.89
N SER A 17 -9.34 -5.05 -16.99
CA SER A 17 -8.73 -5.03 -15.67
C SER A 17 -7.22 -5.20 -15.90
N PHE A 18 -6.52 -4.07 -16.04
CA PHE A 18 -5.07 -4.06 -15.98
C PHE A 18 -4.69 -4.57 -14.59
N ALA A 19 -4.19 -5.80 -14.52
CA ALA A 19 -3.41 -6.23 -13.39
C ALA A 19 -2.33 -5.17 -13.16
N GLN A 20 -2.40 -4.43 -12.04
CA GLN A 20 -1.34 -3.52 -11.63
C GLN A 20 -0.08 -4.37 -11.45
N PHE A 21 0.75 -4.39 -12.49
CA PHE A 21 2.11 -4.87 -12.36
C PHE A 21 2.75 -4.04 -11.26
N HIS A 22 3.09 -4.71 -10.15
CA HIS A 22 3.83 -4.07 -9.09
C HIS A 22 5.19 -3.72 -9.69
N THR A 23 5.43 -2.42 -9.88
CA THR A 23 6.71 -1.89 -10.33
C THR A 23 7.51 -1.46 -9.11
N PRO A 24 8.82 -1.75 -9.05
CA PRO A 24 9.69 -1.12 -8.07
C PRO A 24 9.49 0.39 -8.07
N ASN A 25 9.66 1.00 -6.89
CA ASN A 25 9.60 2.44 -6.65
C ASN A 25 8.21 3.10 -6.84
N ALA A 26 7.14 2.31 -6.99
CA ALA A 26 5.77 2.83 -7.02
C ALA A 26 5.00 2.44 -5.75
N LEU A 27 4.19 3.36 -5.22
CA LEU A 27 3.23 3.05 -4.16
C LEU A 27 2.04 2.27 -4.75
N THR A 28 1.88 1.02 -4.35
CA THR A 28 0.79 0.15 -4.80
C THR A 28 -0.29 0.01 -3.73
N ILE A 29 -1.54 -0.19 -4.16
CA ILE A 29 -2.66 -0.52 -3.28
C ILE A 29 -2.77 -2.04 -3.22
N THR A 30 -2.79 -2.59 -2.02
CA THR A 30 -2.87 -4.03 -1.79
C THR A 30 -4.04 -4.36 -0.87
N GLN A 31 -4.81 -5.39 -1.21
CA GLN A 31 -5.92 -5.84 -0.38
C GLN A 31 -5.45 -6.90 0.63
N SER A 32 -5.58 -6.62 1.93
CA SER A 32 -5.43 -7.61 2.99
C SER A 32 -6.68 -8.47 3.11
N ARG A 33 -6.48 -9.80 3.10
CA ARG A 33 -7.52 -10.76 3.47
C ARG A 33 -7.60 -10.85 4.99
N GLY A 34 -8.78 -10.62 5.58
CA GLY A 34 -8.94 -10.61 7.05
C GLY A 34 -10.38 -10.58 7.55
N GLY A 35 -11.37 -10.93 6.71
CA GLY A 35 -12.79 -10.76 7.03
C GLY A 35 -13.23 -9.29 7.09
N GLU A 36 -14.49 -9.04 7.40
CA GLU A 36 -15.07 -7.68 7.39
C GLU A 36 -14.37 -6.71 8.35
N ASP A 37 -13.93 -7.20 9.51
CA ASP A 37 -13.32 -6.37 10.56
C ASP A 37 -11.83 -6.05 10.33
N TYR A 38 -11.05 -7.00 9.81
CA TYR A 38 -9.59 -6.87 9.68
C TYR A 38 -9.11 -6.83 8.24
N GLY A 39 -9.94 -7.20 7.27
CA GLY A 39 -9.68 -7.01 5.84
C GLY A 39 -9.82 -5.56 5.43
N GLY A 40 -9.28 -5.23 4.26
CA GLY A 40 -9.28 -3.87 3.71
C GLY A 40 -8.05 -3.61 2.85
N TYR A 41 -7.80 -2.34 2.55
CA TYR A 41 -6.69 -1.91 1.72
C TYR A 41 -5.53 -1.35 2.55
N ASN A 42 -4.32 -1.65 2.10
CA ASN A 42 -3.04 -1.15 2.61
C ASN A 42 -2.15 -0.74 1.43
N PHE A 43 -0.98 -0.20 1.71
CA PHE A 43 -0.07 0.29 0.68
C PHE A 43 1.30 -0.31 0.80
N GLN A 44 1.96 -0.56 -0.33
CA GLN A 44 3.32 -1.09 -0.36
C GLN A 44 4.17 -0.31 -1.34
N MET A 45 5.42 -0.08 -0.98
CA MET A 45 6.45 0.42 -1.90
C MET A 45 7.72 -0.38 -1.62
N TYR A 46 8.46 -0.75 -2.66
CA TYR A 46 9.71 -1.48 -2.55
C TYR A 46 10.73 -0.96 -3.56
N GLY A 47 12.00 -1.24 -3.33
CA GLY A 47 13.12 -0.60 -4.01
C GLY A 47 13.65 0.61 -3.24
N GLU A 48 14.54 1.35 -3.87
CA GLU A 48 15.29 2.46 -3.24
C GLU A 48 14.35 3.55 -2.69
N GLU A 49 13.26 3.85 -3.39
CA GLU A 49 12.29 4.88 -2.98
C GLU A 49 11.49 4.51 -1.73
N SER A 50 11.43 3.22 -1.35
CA SER A 50 10.70 2.80 -0.15
C SER A 50 11.26 3.42 1.12
N THR A 51 12.59 3.57 1.21
CA THR A 51 13.26 4.23 2.34
C THR A 51 12.87 5.70 2.40
N ARG A 52 12.85 6.39 1.25
CA ARG A 52 12.48 7.79 1.14
C ARG A 52 11.03 8.03 1.57
N LEU A 53 10.09 7.20 1.12
CA LEU A 53 8.69 7.28 1.58
C LEU A 53 8.57 7.21 3.11
N LYS A 54 9.26 6.25 3.74
CA LYS A 54 9.28 6.15 5.22
C LYS A 54 9.85 7.42 5.85
N GLU A 55 10.99 7.89 5.36
CA GLU A 55 11.66 9.07 5.90
C GLU A 55 10.80 10.33 5.76
N SER A 56 10.19 10.58 4.60
CA SER A 56 9.27 11.70 4.39
C SER A 56 8.09 11.68 5.36
N LEU A 57 7.49 10.51 5.60
CA LEU A 57 6.38 10.37 6.56
C LEU A 57 6.83 10.63 8.01
N LEU A 58 8.01 10.13 8.41
CA LEU A 58 8.54 10.35 9.77
C LEU A 58 9.05 11.78 9.98
N LEU A 59 9.47 12.48 8.92
CA LEU A 59 9.81 13.91 8.95
C LEU A 59 8.55 14.77 9.06
N THR A 60 7.50 14.43 8.31
CA THR A 60 6.21 15.14 8.33
C THR A 60 5.54 15.04 9.70
N PHE A 61 5.54 13.85 10.29
CA PHE A 61 4.87 13.59 11.56
C PHE A 61 5.89 13.30 12.66
N SER A 62 6.24 14.31 13.45
CA SER A 62 7.24 14.18 14.51
C SER A 62 6.76 13.43 15.77
N ASP A 63 5.45 13.30 16.00
CA ASP A 63 4.89 12.50 17.09
C ASP A 63 4.53 11.07 16.62
N PHE A 64 5.48 10.17 16.77
CA PHE A 64 5.28 8.74 16.49
C PHE A 64 5.82 7.85 17.60
N LYS A 65 5.24 6.65 17.70
CA LYS A 65 5.79 5.58 18.52
C LYS A 65 6.55 4.59 17.66
N GLU A 66 7.82 4.41 17.96
CA GLU A 66 8.65 3.39 17.34
C GLU A 66 8.66 2.11 18.19
N HIS A 67 8.58 0.97 17.52
CA HIS A 67 8.89 -0.33 18.10
C HIS A 67 9.61 -1.19 17.08
N ARG A 68 10.95 -1.24 17.16
CA ARG A 68 11.81 -1.90 16.17
C ARG A 68 11.59 -1.25 14.80
N TYR A 69 11.28 -2.04 13.78
CA TYR A 69 11.05 -1.56 12.41
C TYR A 69 9.57 -1.31 12.13
N ILE A 70 8.83 -0.86 13.15
CA ILE A 70 7.43 -0.51 13.07
C ILE A 70 7.23 0.86 13.71
N TRP A 71 6.64 1.79 12.96
CA TRP A 71 6.31 3.13 13.42
C TRP A 71 4.80 3.30 13.43
N LYS A 72 4.28 3.91 14.49
CA LYS A 72 2.85 4.16 14.68
C LYS A 72 2.61 5.64 14.90
N ILE A 73 1.92 6.25 13.95
CA ILE A 73 1.52 7.65 13.92
C ILE A 73 0.00 7.69 14.12
N LYS A 74 -0.49 8.48 15.08
CA LYS A 74 -1.91 8.46 15.49
C LYS A 74 -2.60 9.79 15.20
N LYS A 75 -3.93 9.74 15.11
CA LYS A 75 -4.81 10.91 14.97
C LYS A 75 -4.50 11.74 13.72
N ILE A 76 -4.18 11.05 12.63
CA ILE A 76 -3.95 11.69 11.35
C ILE A 76 -5.29 11.95 10.69
N GLN A 77 -5.60 13.21 10.40
CA GLN A 77 -6.74 13.58 9.59
C GLN A 77 -6.33 13.57 8.12
N ILE A 78 -6.89 12.66 7.33
CA ILE A 78 -6.66 12.62 5.88
C ILE A 78 -7.86 13.32 5.22
N PRO A 79 -7.65 14.30 4.32
CA PRO A 79 -8.74 14.91 3.57
C PRO A 79 -9.51 13.84 2.77
N GLY A 80 -10.84 13.86 2.88
CA GLY A 80 -11.70 12.87 2.22
C GLY A 80 -11.89 11.55 2.97
N ILE A 81 -11.30 11.40 4.17
CA ILE A 81 -11.59 10.32 5.12
C ILE A 81 -12.24 10.93 6.36
N ASP A 82 -13.42 10.45 6.73
CA ASP A 82 -14.25 11.09 7.77
C ASP A 82 -13.57 11.10 9.15
N ASP A 83 -13.06 9.94 9.58
CA ASP A 83 -12.50 9.76 10.90
C ASP A 83 -10.96 9.86 10.92
N PRO A 84 -10.35 10.41 11.99
CA PRO A 84 -8.90 10.38 12.16
C PRO A 84 -8.37 8.95 12.23
N VAL A 85 -7.32 8.69 11.46
CA VAL A 85 -6.71 7.36 11.32
C VAL A 85 -5.40 7.24 12.10
N THR A 86 -4.93 6.01 12.19
CA THR A 86 -3.56 5.67 12.57
C THR A 86 -2.82 5.15 11.34
N ILE A 87 -1.66 5.75 11.03
CA ILE A 87 -0.71 5.21 10.07
C ILE A 87 0.24 4.27 10.81
N ARG A 88 0.38 3.03 10.32
CA ARG A 88 1.38 2.09 10.81
C ARG A 88 2.32 1.68 9.68
N LEU A 89 3.58 2.08 9.80
CA LEU A 89 4.63 1.79 8.85
C LEU A 89 5.42 0.57 9.32
N HIS A 90 5.67 -0.36 8.41
CA HIS A 90 6.51 -1.53 8.63
C HIS A 90 7.65 -1.49 7.61
N GLU A 91 8.90 -1.54 8.08
CA GLU A 91 10.06 -1.74 7.20
C GLU A 91 10.43 -3.23 7.15
N GLY A 92 10.77 -3.72 5.96
CA GLY A 92 11.02 -5.15 5.75
C GLY A 92 11.45 -5.50 4.34
N LEU A 93 11.34 -6.79 4.00
CA LEU A 93 11.54 -7.28 2.63
C LEU A 93 10.21 -7.58 1.96
N HIS A 94 10.06 -7.09 0.73
CA HIS A 94 9.05 -7.53 -0.21
C HIS A 94 9.60 -8.70 -1.03
N VAL A 95 8.93 -9.85 -0.95
CA VAL A 95 9.35 -11.11 -1.58
C VAL A 95 8.39 -11.46 -2.71
N LYS A 96 8.90 -11.54 -3.94
CA LYS A 96 8.15 -12.01 -5.11
C LYS A 96 8.15 -13.53 -5.15
N LYS A 97 7.00 -14.17 -4.93
CA LYS A 97 6.85 -15.62 -5.14
C LYS A 97 6.53 -15.94 -6.59
N GLU A 98 6.73 -17.20 -6.97
CA GLU A 98 6.57 -17.69 -8.35
C GLU A 98 5.15 -17.53 -8.91
N THR A 99 4.12 -17.46 -8.06
CA THR A 99 2.70 -17.48 -8.46
C THR A 99 1.97 -16.14 -8.31
N TYR A 100 2.61 -15.01 -8.61
CA TYR A 100 2.04 -13.65 -8.42
C TYR A 100 1.62 -13.34 -6.97
N GLN A 101 2.06 -14.16 -6.02
CA GLN A 101 1.84 -13.93 -4.60
C GLN A 101 3.01 -13.16 -4.05
N PHE A 102 2.71 -12.07 -3.36
CA PHE A 102 3.71 -11.25 -2.70
C PHE A 102 3.63 -11.48 -1.20
N GLN A 103 4.78 -11.54 -0.56
CA GLN A 103 4.88 -11.63 0.89
C GLN A 103 5.73 -10.48 1.41
N PHE A 104 5.24 -9.80 2.44
CA PHE A 104 6.01 -8.79 3.14
C PHE A 104 6.54 -9.37 4.46
N LEU A 105 7.85 -9.26 4.66
CA LEU A 105 8.57 -9.75 5.83
C LEU A 105 9.12 -8.57 6.63
N THR A 106 8.34 -8.08 7.60
CA THR A 106 8.80 -7.01 8.51
C THR A 106 10.02 -7.46 9.31
N PHE A 107 11.01 -6.58 9.45
CA PHE A 107 12.19 -6.83 10.27
C PHE A 107 11.84 -6.92 11.75
N LYS A 108 12.37 -7.92 12.44
CA LYS A 108 12.05 -8.19 13.85
C LYS A 108 12.98 -7.46 14.81
N ASN A 109 14.22 -7.22 14.44
CA ASN A 109 15.27 -6.55 15.22
C ASN A 109 16.51 -6.35 14.32
N THR A 110 17.54 -5.65 14.81
CA THR A 110 18.72 -5.28 14.01
C THR A 110 19.43 -6.50 13.43
N LYS A 111 19.62 -7.56 14.23
CA LYS A 111 20.25 -8.80 13.77
C LYS A 111 19.44 -9.48 12.66
N ASP A 112 18.10 -9.50 12.78
CA ASP A 112 17.21 -10.03 11.74
C ASP A 112 17.26 -9.20 10.46
N LYS A 113 17.35 -7.86 10.56
CA LYS A 113 17.53 -6.97 9.41
C LYS A 113 18.87 -7.24 8.71
N GLU A 114 19.97 -7.25 9.45
CA GLU A 114 21.32 -7.49 8.91
C GLU A 114 21.40 -8.83 8.19
N LEU A 115 20.90 -9.91 8.83
CA LEU A 115 20.86 -11.24 8.24
C LEU A 115 20.07 -11.24 6.92
N LYS A 116 18.83 -10.72 6.95
CA LYS A 116 17.96 -10.67 5.77
C LYS A 116 18.55 -9.86 4.62
N LEU A 117 19.19 -8.74 4.91
CA LEU A 117 19.85 -7.94 3.89
C LEU A 117 21.10 -8.63 3.33
N SER A 118 21.82 -9.41 4.14
CA SER A 118 22.99 -10.16 3.67
C SER A 118 22.65 -11.39 2.82
N GLU A 119 21.46 -11.95 3.00
CA GLU A 119 20.95 -13.13 2.28
C GLU A 119 19.97 -12.77 1.15
N MET A 120 19.76 -11.47 0.90
CA MET A 120 18.78 -10.98 -0.06
C MET A 120 19.12 -11.42 -1.49
N ASP A 121 18.15 -12.01 -2.18
CA ASP A 121 18.29 -12.42 -3.58
C ASP A 121 17.56 -11.47 -4.55
N GLU A 122 17.62 -11.77 -5.85
CA GLU A 122 17.00 -10.98 -6.92
C GLU A 122 15.46 -10.90 -6.87
N LYS A 123 14.81 -11.80 -6.13
CA LYS A 123 13.35 -11.84 -5.95
C LYS A 123 12.90 -11.03 -4.73
N GLU A 124 13.85 -10.52 -3.96
CA GLU A 124 13.62 -9.78 -2.73
C GLU A 124 14.06 -8.33 -2.88
N ASN A 125 13.27 -7.42 -2.32
CA ASN A 125 13.59 -5.99 -2.31
C ASN A 125 13.31 -5.42 -0.93
N LEU A 126 14.13 -4.48 -0.48
CA LEU A 126 13.76 -3.64 0.65
C LEU A 126 12.42 -2.95 0.35
N GLY A 127 11.56 -2.86 1.36
CA GLY A 127 10.25 -2.25 1.19
C GLY A 127 9.65 -1.72 2.47
N VAL A 128 8.57 -0.98 2.28
CA VAL A 128 7.71 -0.43 3.32
C VAL A 128 6.27 -0.85 3.06
N LEU A 129 5.62 -1.28 4.12
CA LEU A 129 4.20 -1.61 4.15
C LEU A 129 3.48 -0.64 5.08
N VAL A 130 2.47 0.04 4.56
CA VAL A 130 1.69 1.09 5.23
C VAL A 130 0.28 0.60 5.49
N TYR A 131 -0.10 0.49 6.75
CA TYR A 131 -1.47 0.24 7.16
C TYR A 131 -2.14 1.53 7.61
N ILE A 132 -3.41 1.67 7.25
CA ILE A 132 -4.28 2.77 7.71
C ILE A 132 -5.38 2.17 8.57
N GLN A 133 -5.47 2.61 9.82
CA GLN A 133 -6.25 1.92 10.85
C GLN A 133 -7.18 2.82 11.63
N HIS A 134 -8.39 2.33 11.90
CA HIS A 134 -9.26 2.81 12.97
C HIS A 134 -9.05 1.91 14.21
N GLY A 135 -8.29 2.42 15.18
CA GLY A 135 -7.90 1.67 16.38
C GLY A 135 -6.99 0.46 16.06
N ARG A 136 -7.59 -0.73 15.97
CA ARG A 136 -6.89 -2.00 15.62
C ARG A 136 -7.38 -2.60 14.30
N LYS A 137 -8.40 -2.02 13.67
CA LYS A 137 -9.04 -2.50 12.44
C LYS A 137 -8.52 -1.72 11.24
N ASN A 138 -8.56 -2.32 10.05
CA ASN A 138 -8.28 -1.58 8.81
C ASN A 138 -9.35 -0.50 8.61
N ALA A 139 -8.91 0.71 8.27
CA ALA A 139 -9.79 1.85 8.04
C ALA A 139 -10.37 1.84 6.62
N LEU A 140 -9.60 1.38 5.63
CA LEU A 140 -9.94 1.50 4.21
C LEU A 140 -10.65 0.24 3.74
N LYS A 141 -11.96 0.35 3.49
CA LYS A 141 -12.81 -0.78 3.10
C LYS A 141 -13.12 -0.78 1.61
N THR A 142 -12.98 0.37 0.97
CA THR A 142 -13.23 0.57 -0.47
C THR A 142 -11.94 0.93 -1.21
N ILE A 143 -11.92 0.67 -2.52
CA ILE A 143 -10.77 1.01 -3.36
C ILE A 143 -10.68 2.53 -3.57
N GLU A 144 -11.80 3.23 -3.50
CA GLU A 144 -11.93 4.68 -3.60
C GLU A 144 -11.26 5.38 -2.41
N GLU A 145 -11.55 4.94 -1.17
CA GLU A 145 -10.85 5.42 0.02
C GLU A 145 -9.34 5.15 -0.08
N ALA A 146 -8.97 3.97 -0.59
CA ALA A 146 -7.57 3.62 -0.79
C ALA A 146 -6.89 4.54 -1.82
N ALA A 147 -7.57 4.88 -2.91
CA ALA A 147 -7.04 5.82 -3.90
C ALA A 147 -6.83 7.22 -3.29
N ILE A 148 -7.79 7.73 -2.51
CA ILE A 148 -7.67 9.02 -1.81
C ILE A 148 -6.44 9.03 -0.90
N VAL A 149 -6.28 7.98 -0.08
CA VAL A 149 -5.15 7.91 0.85
C VAL A 149 -3.83 7.70 0.10
N LYS A 150 -3.82 6.98 -1.03
CA LYS A 150 -2.63 6.85 -1.87
C LYS A 150 -2.13 8.22 -2.31
N GLU A 151 -3.01 9.04 -2.89
CA GLU A 151 -2.65 10.38 -3.37
C GLU A 151 -2.16 11.27 -2.21
N TYR A 152 -2.80 11.17 -1.04
CA TYR A 152 -2.34 11.87 0.16
C TYR A 152 -0.94 11.42 0.61
N LEU A 153 -0.65 10.11 0.62
CA LEU A 153 0.69 9.61 0.97
C LEU A 153 1.75 10.05 -0.04
N LEU A 154 1.40 10.10 -1.34
CA LEU A 154 2.28 10.58 -2.39
C LEU A 154 2.56 12.08 -2.26
N SER A 155 1.56 12.90 -1.91
CA SER A 155 1.78 14.33 -1.71
C SER A 155 2.76 14.63 -0.57
N LEU A 156 2.83 13.76 0.46
CA LEU A 156 3.82 13.89 1.55
C LEU A 156 5.21 13.38 1.16
N TYR A 157 5.32 12.56 0.13
CA TYR A 157 6.58 11.95 -0.33
C TYR A 157 7.28 12.78 -1.41
N GLU A 158 6.51 13.46 -2.27
CA GLU A 158 7.01 14.27 -3.38
C GLU A 158 7.42 15.71 -2.97
N GLU A 159 7.11 16.13 -1.74
CA GLU A 159 7.62 17.36 -1.11
C GLU A 159 9.11 17.26 -0.72
#